data_AF-A0A7C5SUX0-F1
#
_entry.id   AF-A0A7C5SUX0-F1
#
_cell.length_a   1.000
_cell.length_b   1.000
_cell.length_c   1.000
_cell.angle_alpha   90.00
_cell.angle_beta   90.00
_cell.angle_gamma   90.00
#
_symmetry.space_group_name_H-M   'P 1'
#
loop_
_entity.id
_entity.type
_entity.pdbx_description
1 polymer ?
#
loop_
_entity_poly.entity_id
_entity_poly.type
_entity_poly.pdbx_seq_one_letter_code
_entity_poly.pdbx_strand_id
1 'polypeptide(L)'
;MPAKPINTDRLSLTPTRLLLLVAAFLVTSGNWSFFERVTDVYPLDSNNLGFLVSLVIFFYAFIVLLLLGFSLIMPVRIAATVFILLAAATGYYADSLSVVIDDTMVRNILQTNINEAADVINTGLILRVALLGLLPVAVIWLLPLQKASFLRELRYKLQTAAAAVLVIVLCILPLSDHYASFFREHKPLRYYSNPSYPIYSIGKYINQRIQSSITREFTRLAKTVTPAVPGKHPRLVILVVGETVRTDHFSLNGYKRETTPLLAKEPRVISYPRVSSCGTSTAISVPCMFAYEGREDFDPDAAEHTENILDILNR
;
A
#
# COMPACT_ATOMS: atom_id res chain seq x y z
N MET A 1 35.77 -20.86 40.80
CA MET A 1 36.12 -20.40 39.44
C MET A 1 35.18 -19.26 39.07
N PRO A 2 35.65 -17.99 38.98
CA PRO A 2 34.78 -16.90 38.57
C PRO A 2 34.46 -17.01 37.08
N ALA A 3 33.18 -16.86 36.73
CA ALA A 3 32.70 -16.88 35.35
C ALA A 3 33.36 -15.74 34.56
N LYS A 4 33.95 -16.10 33.41
CA LYS A 4 34.59 -15.17 32.48
C LYS A 4 33.52 -14.18 31.97
N PRO A 5 33.72 -12.86 32.08
CA PRO A 5 32.78 -11.89 31.54
C PRO A 5 32.67 -12.09 30.02
N ILE A 6 31.44 -12.23 29.52
CA ILE A 6 31.15 -12.28 28.08
C ILE A 6 31.60 -10.93 27.51
N ASN A 7 32.65 -10.97 26.69
CA ASN A 7 33.30 -9.78 26.14
C ASN A 7 32.39 -9.17 25.06
N THR A 8 31.50 -8.25 25.45
CA THR A 8 30.54 -7.56 24.58
C THR A 8 31.18 -6.54 23.62
N ASP A 9 32.48 -6.26 23.74
CA ASP A 9 33.16 -5.26 22.92
C ASP A 9 33.42 -5.71 21.47
N ARG A 10 33.38 -7.02 21.18
CA ARG A 10 33.67 -7.56 19.83
C ARG A 10 32.50 -7.51 18.85
N LEU A 11 31.27 -7.25 19.30
CA LEU A 11 30.08 -7.22 18.44
C LEU A 11 29.48 -5.80 18.27
N SER A 12 30.30 -4.77 18.42
CA SER A 12 29.82 -3.39 18.28
C SER A 12 29.70 -3.01 16.80
N LEU A 13 28.46 -2.84 16.32
CA LEU A 13 28.16 -2.47 14.93
C LEU A 13 28.15 -0.94 14.78
N THR A 14 28.65 -0.46 13.65
CA THR A 14 28.46 0.96 13.28
C THR A 14 27.03 1.17 12.79
N PRO A 15 26.44 2.37 12.99
CA PRO A 15 25.08 2.64 12.54
C PRO A 15 24.87 2.40 11.04
N THR A 16 25.87 2.74 10.22
CA THR A 16 25.85 2.50 8.77
C THR A 16 25.84 1.01 8.41
N ARG A 17 26.64 0.18 9.10
CA ARG A 17 26.65 -1.28 8.86
C ARG A 17 25.32 -1.91 9.23
N LEU A 18 24.70 -1.44 10.31
CA LEU A 18 23.35 -1.87 10.67
C LEU A 18 22.36 -1.58 9.54
N LEU A 19 22.38 -0.39 8.94
CA LEU A 19 21.48 -0.06 7.82
C LEU A 19 21.70 -0.95 6.60
N LEU A 20 22.95 -1.27 6.26
CA LEU A 20 23.27 -2.18 5.16
C LEU A 20 22.71 -3.59 5.41
N LEU A 21 22.88 -4.11 6.63
CA LEU A 21 22.33 -5.42 7.02
C LEU A 21 20.80 -5.43 6.99
N VAL A 22 20.17 -4.36 7.48
CA VAL A 22 18.70 -4.21 7.45
C VAL A 22 18.20 -4.14 6.02
N ALA A 23 18.86 -3.40 5.12
CA ALA A 23 18.48 -3.36 3.71
C ALA A 23 18.56 -4.75 3.06
N ALA A 24 19.60 -5.52 3.34
CA ALA A 24 19.74 -6.88 2.81
C ALA A 24 18.63 -7.79 3.34
N PHE A 25 18.32 -7.69 4.63
CA PHE A 25 17.21 -8.40 5.25
C PHE A 25 15.86 -8.03 4.60
N LEU A 26 15.59 -6.75 4.37
CA LEU A 26 14.33 -6.28 3.76
C LEU A 26 14.17 -6.79 2.33
N VAL A 27 15.23 -6.70 1.52
CA VAL A 27 15.22 -7.19 0.14
C VAL A 27 14.92 -8.69 0.10
N THR A 28 15.54 -9.48 0.99
CA THR A 28 15.39 -10.94 0.97
C THR A 28 14.10 -11.44 1.60
N SER A 29 13.59 -10.81 2.67
CA SER A 29 12.46 -11.32 3.45
C SER A 29 11.11 -10.65 3.15
N GLY A 30 11.12 -9.39 2.70
CA GLY A 30 9.90 -8.57 2.55
C GLY A 30 9.39 -8.43 1.12
N ASN A 31 10.14 -8.93 0.13
CA ASN A 31 9.92 -8.61 -1.29
C ASN A 31 9.75 -9.84 -2.19
N TRP A 32 9.26 -10.96 -1.64
CA TRP A 32 9.04 -12.17 -2.42
C TRP A 32 8.09 -11.93 -3.60
N SER A 33 6.88 -11.40 -3.34
CA SER A 33 5.92 -11.04 -4.40
C SER A 33 6.50 -10.11 -5.47
N PHE A 34 7.34 -9.16 -5.07
CA PHE A 34 7.98 -8.25 -6.02
C PHE A 34 8.86 -9.03 -7.00
N PHE A 35 9.71 -9.92 -6.50
CA PHE A 35 10.58 -10.72 -7.35
C PHE A 35 9.82 -11.75 -8.18
N GLU A 36 8.80 -12.39 -7.62
CA GLU A 36 7.93 -13.32 -8.34
C GLU A 36 7.28 -12.64 -9.56
N ARG A 37 6.64 -11.48 -9.35
CA ARG A 37 5.99 -10.73 -10.43
C ARG A 37 6.98 -10.16 -11.45
N VAL A 38 8.18 -9.81 -11.01
CA VAL A 38 9.26 -9.43 -11.94
C VAL A 38 9.65 -10.62 -12.81
N THR A 39 9.81 -11.83 -12.23
CA THR A 39 10.19 -13.01 -12.98
C THR A 39 9.09 -13.54 -13.90
N ASP A 40 7.82 -13.25 -13.61
CA ASP A 40 6.71 -13.53 -14.53
C ASP A 40 6.79 -12.69 -15.82
N VAL A 41 7.31 -11.45 -15.71
CA VAL A 41 7.47 -10.53 -16.85
C VAL A 41 8.82 -10.70 -17.54
N TYR A 42 9.88 -10.95 -16.76
CA TYR A 42 11.25 -11.16 -17.21
C TYR A 42 11.70 -12.57 -16.77
N PRO A 43 11.42 -13.61 -17.58
CA PRO A 43 11.73 -14.99 -17.22
C PRO A 43 13.21 -15.22 -16.94
N LEU A 44 13.52 -16.25 -16.14
CA LEU A 44 14.88 -16.65 -15.78
C LEU A 44 15.61 -17.35 -16.94
N ASP A 45 15.90 -16.59 -18.00
CA ASP A 45 16.69 -17.01 -19.15
C ASP A 45 18.06 -16.32 -19.20
N SER A 46 18.95 -16.79 -20.09
CA SER A 46 20.29 -16.22 -20.23
C SER A 46 20.29 -14.75 -20.67
N ASN A 47 19.20 -14.28 -21.28
CA ASN A 47 19.08 -12.91 -21.78
C ASN A 47 18.74 -11.93 -20.65
N ASN A 48 17.81 -12.31 -19.76
CA ASN A 48 17.34 -11.44 -18.67
C ASN A 48 18.13 -11.62 -17.37
N LEU A 49 18.95 -12.68 -17.22
CA LEU A 49 19.70 -12.95 -15.99
C LEU A 49 20.55 -11.74 -15.55
N GLY A 50 21.23 -11.08 -16.49
CA GLY A 50 22.02 -9.88 -16.20
C GLY A 50 21.16 -8.73 -15.65
N PHE A 51 19.96 -8.53 -16.23
CA PHE A 51 18.99 -7.54 -15.74
C PHE A 51 18.46 -7.89 -14.35
N LEU A 52 18.07 -9.14 -14.10
CA LEU A 52 17.52 -9.57 -12.82
C LEU A 52 18.53 -9.41 -11.68
N VAL A 53 19.79 -9.81 -11.91
CA VAL A 53 20.87 -9.61 -10.92
C VAL A 53 21.10 -8.11 -10.68
N SER A 54 21.15 -7.32 -11.75
CA SER A 54 21.28 -5.86 -11.65
C SER A 54 20.12 -5.24 -10.88
N LEU A 55 18.88 -5.73 -11.08
CA LEU A 55 17.69 -5.24 -10.40
C LEU A 55 17.71 -5.51 -8.90
N VAL A 56 18.18 -6.69 -8.47
CA VAL A 56 18.37 -7.00 -7.04
C VAL A 56 19.38 -6.04 -6.41
N ILE A 57 20.51 -5.79 -7.08
CA ILE A 57 21.57 -4.89 -6.60
C ILE A 57 21.06 -3.44 -6.55
N PHE A 58 20.39 -2.99 -7.61
CA PHE A 58 19.73 -1.68 -7.68
C PHE A 58 18.73 -1.51 -6.54
N PHE A 59 17.87 -2.50 -6.33
CA PHE A 59 16.83 -2.43 -5.31
C PHE A 59 17.42 -2.42 -3.89
N TYR A 60 18.47 -3.21 -3.65
CA TYR A 60 19.24 -3.13 -2.41
C TYR A 60 19.84 -1.74 -2.18
N ALA A 61 20.53 -1.17 -3.18
CA ALA A 61 21.10 0.17 -3.08
C ALA A 61 20.02 1.24 -2.86
N PHE A 62 18.85 1.09 -3.49
CA PHE A 62 17.70 1.96 -3.31
C PHE A 62 17.14 1.90 -1.87
N ILE A 63 16.96 0.71 -1.30
CA ILE A 63 16.51 0.55 0.09
C ILE A 63 17.55 1.12 1.08
N VAL A 64 18.86 0.95 0.80
CA VAL A 64 19.92 1.60 1.59
C VAL A 64 19.78 3.12 1.57
N LEU A 65 19.57 3.73 0.39
CA LEU A 65 19.36 5.17 0.29
C LEU A 65 18.12 5.63 1.05
N LEU A 66 17.03 4.88 0.95
CA LEU A 66 15.77 5.19 1.62
C LEU A 66 15.96 5.17 3.15
N LEU A 67 16.57 4.11 3.69
CA LEU A 67 16.93 4.01 5.10
C LEU A 67 17.87 5.13 5.55
N LEU A 68 18.89 5.46 4.75
CA LEU A 68 19.82 6.55 5.05
C LEU A 68 19.09 7.89 5.16
N GLY A 69 18.19 8.19 4.22
CA GLY A 69 17.39 9.41 4.23
C GLY A 69 16.55 9.55 5.50
N PHE A 70 15.82 8.50 5.89
CA PHE A 70 15.06 8.50 7.14
C PHE A 70 15.96 8.61 8.37
N SER A 71 17.14 7.98 8.34
CA SER A 71 18.11 8.03 9.43
C SER A 71 18.75 9.42 9.67
N LEU A 72 18.49 10.40 8.80
CA LEU A 72 18.87 11.79 9.01
C LEU A 72 17.85 12.52 9.90
N ILE A 73 16.58 12.10 9.86
CA ILE A 73 15.48 12.73 10.58
C ILE A 73 15.25 12.03 11.91
N MET A 74 15.48 10.71 11.97
CA MET A 74 15.23 9.90 13.16
C MET A 74 16.41 8.96 13.49
N PRO A 75 16.54 8.48 14.74
CA PRO A 75 17.58 7.54 15.12
C PRO A 75 17.55 6.25 14.29
N VAL A 76 18.73 5.73 13.94
CA VAL A 76 18.91 4.55 13.05
C VAL A 76 18.10 3.34 13.51
N ARG A 77 18.03 3.07 14.82
CA ARG A 77 17.25 1.95 15.36
C ARG A 77 15.75 2.10 15.12
N ILE A 78 15.22 3.31 15.24
CA ILE A 78 13.80 3.58 15.04
C ILE A 78 13.47 3.48 13.57
N ALA A 79 14.29 4.07 12.68
CA ALA A 79 14.13 3.93 11.23
C ALA A 79 14.11 2.44 10.81
N ALA A 80 15.09 1.66 11.25
CA ALA A 80 15.16 0.23 10.98
C ALA A 80 13.92 -0.53 11.52
N THR A 81 13.47 -0.21 12.74
CA THR A 81 12.30 -0.83 13.35
C THR A 81 11.04 -0.59 12.53
N VAL A 82 10.79 0.66 12.15
CA VAL A 82 9.62 1.03 11.34
C VAL A 82 9.64 0.30 10.00
N PHE A 83 10.78 0.27 9.32
CA PHE A 83 10.89 -0.37 8.01
C PHE A 83 10.68 -1.89 8.08
N ILE A 84 11.25 -2.54 9.09
CA ILE A 84 11.12 -3.98 9.29
C ILE A 84 9.67 -4.36 9.60
N LEU A 85 9.02 -3.65 10.53
CA LEU A 85 7.62 -3.93 10.88
C LEU A 85 6.68 -3.66 9.70
N LEU A 86 6.91 -2.54 8.99
CA LEU A 86 6.11 -2.19 7.83
C LEU A 86 6.28 -3.25 6.74
N ALA A 87 7.51 -3.62 6.37
CA ALA A 87 7.77 -4.64 5.36
C ALA A 87 7.24 -6.03 5.75
N ALA A 88 7.30 -6.40 7.03
CA ALA A 88 6.77 -7.69 7.49
C ALA A 88 5.23 -7.74 7.36
N ALA A 89 4.54 -6.66 7.73
CA ALA A 89 3.09 -6.57 7.65
C ALA A 89 2.61 -6.47 6.20
N THR A 90 3.15 -5.54 5.41
CA THR A 90 2.72 -5.33 4.02
C THR A 90 3.18 -6.46 3.11
N GLY A 91 4.36 -7.03 3.36
CA GLY A 91 4.87 -8.21 2.66
C GLY A 91 3.98 -9.44 2.86
N TYR A 92 3.38 -9.63 4.03
CA TYR A 92 2.42 -10.72 4.25
C TYR A 92 1.21 -10.65 3.31
N TYR A 93 0.62 -9.46 3.20
CA TYR A 93 -0.57 -9.24 2.37
C TYR A 93 -0.26 -9.27 0.88
N ALA A 94 0.92 -8.77 0.48
CA ALA A 94 1.41 -8.93 -0.88
C ALA A 94 1.56 -10.42 -1.23
N ASP A 95 2.26 -11.19 -0.39
CA ASP A 95 2.58 -12.60 -0.68
C ASP A 95 1.37 -13.52 -0.57
N SER A 96 0.45 -13.29 0.36
CA SER A 96 -0.67 -14.20 0.62
C SER A 96 -1.92 -13.84 -0.18
N LEU A 97 -2.16 -12.54 -0.41
CA LEU A 97 -3.41 -12.03 -0.97
C LEU A 97 -3.21 -11.24 -2.27
N SER A 98 -1.96 -11.04 -2.73
CA SER A 98 -1.64 -10.14 -3.84
C SER A 98 -2.12 -8.70 -3.63
N VAL A 99 -2.29 -8.31 -2.36
CA VAL A 99 -2.80 -6.98 -2.00
C VAL A 99 -1.64 -5.98 -2.01
N VAL A 100 -1.89 -4.85 -2.64
CA VAL A 100 -0.98 -3.71 -2.69
C VAL A 100 -1.47 -2.64 -1.72
N ILE A 101 -0.53 -2.02 -0.99
CA ILE A 101 -0.84 -0.89 -0.10
C ILE A 101 -0.62 0.43 -0.86
N ASP A 102 -1.59 0.80 -1.69
CA ASP A 102 -1.65 2.10 -2.37
C ASP A 102 -2.32 3.18 -1.50
N ASP A 103 -2.47 4.41 -2.01
CA ASP A 103 -3.12 5.50 -1.28
C ASP A 103 -4.60 5.22 -0.97
N THR A 104 -5.27 4.43 -1.82
CA THR A 104 -6.65 3.99 -1.58
C THR A 104 -6.72 3.00 -0.43
N MET A 105 -5.78 2.06 -0.36
CA MET A 105 -5.70 1.09 0.73
C MET A 105 -5.35 1.78 2.05
N VAL A 106 -4.48 2.78 2.04
CA VAL A 106 -4.22 3.64 3.21
C VAL A 106 -5.51 4.32 3.67
N ARG A 107 -6.32 4.86 2.75
CA ARG A 107 -7.64 5.43 3.06
C ARG A 107 -8.57 4.39 3.67
N ASN A 108 -8.66 3.19 3.08
CA ASN A 108 -9.49 2.10 3.60
C ASN A 108 -9.09 1.76 5.05
N ILE A 109 -7.79 1.57 5.32
CA ILE A 109 -7.27 1.25 6.66
C ILE A 109 -7.64 2.34 7.68
N LEU A 110 -7.59 3.61 7.28
CA LEU A 110 -7.91 4.75 8.17
C LEU A 110 -9.42 4.97 8.37
N GLN A 111 -10.26 4.52 7.45
CA GLN A 111 -11.72 4.64 7.53
C GLN A 111 -12.40 3.38 8.12
N THR A 112 -11.68 2.26 8.18
CA THR A 112 -12.15 1.01 8.75
C THR A 112 -12.38 1.09 10.27
N ASN A 113 -13.30 0.29 10.78
CA ASN A 113 -13.56 0.15 12.21
C ASN A 113 -12.81 -1.05 12.84
N ILE A 114 -12.81 -1.15 14.17
CA ILE A 114 -12.05 -2.17 14.90
C ILE A 114 -12.49 -3.60 14.54
N ASN A 115 -13.78 -3.83 14.30
CA ASN A 115 -14.29 -5.16 13.97
C ASN A 115 -13.81 -5.61 12.59
N GLU A 116 -13.93 -4.73 11.59
CA GLU A 116 -13.37 -4.96 10.25
C GLU A 116 -11.85 -5.20 10.28
N ALA A 117 -11.11 -4.42 11.08
CA ALA A 117 -9.66 -4.58 11.20
C ALA A 117 -9.28 -5.92 11.84
N ALA A 118 -10.06 -6.39 12.82
CA ALA A 118 -9.80 -7.66 13.51
C ALA A 118 -9.94 -8.87 12.57
N ASP A 119 -10.88 -8.83 11.63
CA ASP A 119 -11.11 -9.92 10.66
C ASP A 119 -9.93 -10.13 9.70
N VAL A 120 -9.10 -9.10 9.48
CA VAL A 120 -7.91 -9.20 8.64
C VAL A 120 -6.73 -9.86 9.38
N ILE A 121 -6.75 -9.84 10.72
CA ILE A 121 -5.70 -10.44 11.54
C ILE A 121 -5.91 -11.95 11.60
N ASN A 122 -4.92 -12.69 11.09
CA ASN A 122 -4.92 -14.15 11.15
C ASN A 122 -3.57 -14.66 11.69
N THR A 123 -3.52 -15.97 11.99
CA THR A 123 -2.33 -16.62 12.55
C THR A 123 -1.11 -16.48 11.65
N GLY A 124 -1.29 -16.47 10.33
CA GLY A 124 -0.20 -16.30 9.36
C GLY A 124 0.46 -14.93 9.46
N LEU A 125 -0.34 -13.86 9.54
CA LEU A 125 0.14 -12.49 9.75
C LEU A 125 0.89 -12.38 11.07
N ILE A 126 0.30 -12.91 12.16
CA ILE A 126 0.90 -12.87 13.50
C ILE A 126 2.28 -13.55 13.47
N LEU A 127 2.37 -14.75 12.87
CA LEU A 127 3.61 -15.50 12.78
C LEU A 127 4.66 -14.75 11.95
N ARG A 128 4.26 -14.15 10.81
CA ARG A 128 5.16 -13.38 9.97
C ARG A 128 5.68 -12.14 10.67
N VAL A 129 4.81 -11.37 11.31
CA VAL A 129 5.22 -10.18 12.08
C VAL A 129 6.07 -10.58 13.28
N ALA A 130 5.80 -11.69 13.95
CA ALA A 130 6.63 -12.18 15.05
C ALA A 130 8.04 -12.57 14.58
N LEU A 131 8.15 -13.39 13.52
CA LEU A 131 9.43 -13.95 13.06
C LEU A 131 10.24 -13.00 12.19
N LEU A 132 9.61 -12.25 11.29
CA LEU A 132 10.28 -11.35 10.34
C LEU A 132 10.16 -9.87 10.73
N GLY A 133 9.35 -9.54 11.75
CA GLY A 133 9.21 -8.20 12.29
C GLY A 133 9.86 -8.05 13.67
N LEU A 134 9.20 -8.59 14.70
CA LEU A 134 9.56 -8.40 16.11
C LEU A 134 10.90 -9.05 16.48
N LEU A 135 11.19 -10.26 15.99
CA LEU A 135 12.44 -10.95 16.28
C LEU A 135 13.67 -10.18 15.73
N PRO A 136 13.72 -9.77 14.45
CA PRO A 136 14.80 -8.94 13.93
C PRO A 136 14.91 -7.60 14.66
N VAL A 137 13.79 -6.97 15.01
CA VAL A 137 13.77 -5.74 15.81
C VAL A 137 14.42 -6.00 17.18
N ALA A 138 14.03 -7.05 17.89
CA ALA A 138 14.62 -7.40 19.18
C ALA A 138 16.15 -7.57 19.07
N VAL A 139 16.62 -8.27 18.03
CA VAL A 139 18.06 -8.41 17.75
C VAL A 139 18.74 -7.04 17.58
N ILE A 140 18.16 -6.12 16.80
CA ILE A 140 18.71 -4.77 16.58
C ILE A 140 18.83 -3.97 17.88
N TRP A 141 17.86 -4.10 18.78
CA TRP A 141 17.84 -3.36 20.03
C TRP A 141 18.80 -3.95 21.07
N LEU A 142 19.06 -5.26 21.03
CA LEU A 142 20.04 -5.94 21.88
C LEU A 142 21.49 -5.70 21.44
N LEU A 143 21.73 -5.42 20.15
CA LEU A 143 23.07 -5.19 19.63
C LEU A 143 23.65 -3.84 20.10
N PRO A 144 24.85 -3.82 20.72
CA PRO A 144 25.49 -2.58 21.13
C PRO A 144 25.89 -1.75 19.90
N LEU A 145 25.42 -0.51 19.83
CA LEU A 145 25.81 0.43 18.78
C LEU A 145 27.00 1.26 19.22
N GLN A 146 27.98 1.38 18.33
CA GLN A 146 29.10 2.29 18.55
C GLN A 146 28.61 3.73 18.52
N LYS A 147 28.93 4.49 19.58
CA LYS A 147 28.73 5.94 19.60
C LYS A 147 29.79 6.58 18.71
N ALA A 148 29.36 7.25 17.64
CA ALA A 148 30.22 8.08 16.81
C ALA A 148 29.92 9.56 17.05
N SER A 149 30.89 10.43 16.80
CA SER A 149 30.61 11.86 16.74
C SER A 149 29.72 12.16 15.52
N PHE A 150 28.79 13.11 15.68
CA PHE A 150 27.80 13.44 14.65
C PHE A 150 28.41 13.69 13.26
N LEU A 151 29.51 14.46 13.19
CA LEU A 151 30.21 14.76 11.92
C LEU A 151 30.78 13.51 11.26
N ARG A 152 31.30 12.57 12.06
CA ARG A 152 31.86 11.32 11.55
C ARG A 152 30.76 10.41 11.02
N GLU A 153 29.64 10.32 11.73
CA GLU A 153 28.47 9.57 11.28
C GLU A 153 27.90 10.16 9.99
N LEU A 154 27.73 11.48 9.92
CA LEU A 154 27.24 12.18 8.73
C LEU A 154 28.16 11.91 7.52
N ARG A 155 29.48 11.97 7.70
CA ARG A 155 30.44 11.64 6.64
C ARG A 155 30.28 10.21 6.14
N TYR A 156 30.15 9.23 7.04
CA TYR A 156 29.94 7.83 6.62
C TYR A 156 28.59 7.64 5.91
N LYS A 157 27.53 8.31 6.37
CA LYS A 157 26.22 8.29 5.69
C LYS A 157 26.33 8.87 4.28
N LEU A 158 27.00 10.02 4.10
CA LEU A 158 27.20 10.65 2.79
C LEU A 158 28.06 9.79 1.85
N GLN A 159 29.14 9.18 2.35
CA GLN A 159 29.96 8.26 1.56
C GLN A 159 29.17 7.03 1.11
N THR A 160 28.36 6.47 2.00
CA THR A 160 27.50 5.31 1.69
C THR A 160 26.41 5.68 0.72
N ALA A 161 25.81 6.87 0.86
CA ALA A 161 24.83 7.39 -0.08
C ALA A 161 25.44 7.60 -1.48
N ALA A 162 26.63 8.22 -1.56
CA ALA A 162 27.35 8.38 -2.83
C ALA A 162 27.67 7.04 -3.49
N ALA A 163 28.13 6.05 -2.70
CA ALA A 163 28.37 4.69 -3.20
C ALA A 163 27.09 4.02 -3.70
N ALA A 164 25.98 4.14 -2.98
CA ALA A 164 24.70 3.57 -3.39
C ALA A 164 24.15 4.23 -4.67
N VAL A 165 24.28 5.56 -4.81
CA VAL A 165 23.95 6.27 -6.05
C VAL A 165 24.82 5.79 -7.21
N LEU A 166 26.12 5.65 -6.99
CA LEU A 166 27.03 5.13 -8.01
C LEU A 166 26.63 3.72 -8.45
N VAL A 167 26.32 2.82 -7.51
CA VAL A 167 25.82 1.46 -7.81
C VAL A 167 24.54 1.52 -8.63
N ILE A 168 23.58 2.37 -8.27
CA ILE A 168 22.33 2.55 -9.04
C ILE A 168 22.63 2.99 -10.48
N VAL A 169 23.52 3.96 -10.67
CA VAL A 169 23.91 4.44 -12.00
C VAL A 169 24.59 3.32 -12.80
N LEU A 170 25.49 2.55 -12.18
CA LEU A 170 26.17 1.42 -12.82
C LEU A 170 25.23 0.26 -13.13
N CYS A 171 24.11 0.12 -12.42
CA CYS A 171 23.06 -0.84 -12.76
C CYS A 171 22.24 -0.37 -13.98
N ILE A 172 21.84 0.90 -14.00
CA ILE A 172 20.92 1.44 -15.00
C ILE A 172 21.61 1.66 -16.36
N LEU A 173 22.79 2.28 -16.39
CA LEU A 173 23.41 2.71 -17.65
C LEU A 173 23.70 1.56 -18.63
N PRO A 174 24.27 0.42 -18.21
CA PRO A 174 24.54 -0.69 -19.14
C PRO A 174 23.29 -1.44 -19.61
N LEU A 175 22.17 -1.30 -18.90
CA LEU A 175 20.93 -2.04 -19.11
C LEU A 175 19.74 -1.09 -19.31
N SER A 176 19.99 0.06 -19.95
CA SER A 176 19.04 1.17 -20.05
C SER A 176 17.70 0.75 -20.65
N ASP A 177 17.70 -0.14 -21.64
CA ASP A 177 16.50 -0.57 -22.35
C ASP A 177 15.61 -1.44 -21.45
N HIS A 178 16.21 -2.35 -20.69
CA HIS A 178 15.48 -3.16 -19.70
C HIS A 178 14.90 -2.29 -18.59
N TYR A 179 15.68 -1.35 -18.05
CA TYR A 179 15.17 -0.42 -17.03
C TYR A 179 14.10 0.52 -17.57
N ALA A 180 14.21 0.99 -18.82
CA ALA A 180 13.19 1.80 -19.45
C ALA A 180 11.88 1.03 -19.60
N SER A 181 11.93 -0.22 -20.07
CA SER A 181 10.78 -1.13 -20.13
C SER A 181 10.18 -1.36 -18.74
N PHE A 182 11.01 -1.71 -17.74
CA PHE A 182 10.56 -1.96 -16.38
C PHE A 182 9.83 -0.76 -15.77
N PHE A 183 10.40 0.45 -15.90
CA PHE A 183 9.81 1.65 -15.32
C PHE A 183 8.64 2.23 -16.11
N ARG A 184 8.56 2.03 -17.43
CA ARG A 184 7.52 2.65 -18.28
C ARG A 184 6.36 1.72 -18.58
N GLU A 185 6.66 0.49 -18.99
CA GLU A 185 5.66 -0.50 -19.42
C GLU A 185 5.11 -1.30 -18.24
N HIS A 186 5.97 -1.64 -17.28
CA HIS A 186 5.60 -2.48 -16.14
C HIS A 186 5.52 -1.71 -14.82
N LYS A 187 4.99 -0.48 -14.88
CA LYS A 187 4.74 0.38 -13.70
C LYS A 187 4.10 -0.33 -12.51
N PRO A 188 3.14 -1.28 -12.67
CA PRO A 188 2.52 -1.95 -11.54
C PRO A 188 3.48 -2.83 -10.71
N LEU A 189 4.62 -3.27 -11.26
CA LEU A 189 5.55 -4.12 -10.52
C LEU A 189 6.09 -3.45 -9.26
N ARG A 190 6.35 -2.14 -9.31
CA ARG A 190 6.86 -1.39 -8.15
C ARG A 190 5.87 -1.32 -6.99
N TYR A 191 4.58 -1.61 -7.23
CA TYR A 191 3.55 -1.57 -6.19
C TYR A 191 3.74 -2.66 -5.13
N TYR A 192 4.46 -3.73 -5.48
CA TYR A 192 4.80 -4.83 -4.57
C TYR A 192 6.12 -4.58 -3.81
N SER A 193 6.79 -3.45 -4.03
CA SER A 193 8.06 -3.14 -3.37
C SER A 193 7.86 -2.69 -1.92
N ASN A 194 8.28 -3.52 -0.97
CA ASN A 194 8.15 -3.27 0.47
C ASN A 194 9.51 -2.92 1.09
N PRO A 195 9.58 -1.94 2.01
CA PRO A 195 8.52 -1.04 2.46
C PRO A 195 8.38 0.23 1.60
N SER A 196 9.10 0.35 0.48
CA SER A 196 9.19 1.58 -0.31
C SER A 196 7.85 2.10 -0.84
N TYR A 197 7.01 1.21 -1.37
CA TYR A 197 5.72 1.61 -1.94
C TYR A 197 4.71 2.01 -0.85
N PRO A 198 4.50 1.24 0.23
CA PRO A 198 3.68 1.71 1.36
C PRO A 198 4.09 3.09 1.90
N ILE A 199 5.40 3.35 2.03
CA ILE A 199 5.91 4.67 2.46
C ILE A 199 5.50 5.77 1.47
N TYR A 200 5.66 5.53 0.18
CA TYR A 200 5.22 6.46 -0.87
C TYR A 200 3.71 6.71 -0.81
N SER A 201 2.90 5.65 -0.68
CA SER A 201 1.44 5.73 -0.61
C SER A 201 0.94 6.53 0.58
N ILE A 202 1.54 6.33 1.76
CA ILE A 202 1.25 7.13 2.96
C ILE A 202 1.58 8.60 2.72
N GLY A 203 2.76 8.91 2.17
CA GLY A 203 3.16 10.28 1.86
C GLY A 203 2.24 10.95 0.84
N LYS A 204 1.84 10.23 -0.21
CA LYS A 204 0.87 10.68 -1.22
C LYS A 204 -0.49 10.99 -0.59
N TYR A 205 -1.01 10.08 0.23
CA TYR A 205 -2.27 10.27 0.95
C TYR A 205 -2.25 11.49 1.87
N ILE A 206 -1.18 11.65 2.68
CA ILE A 206 -1.03 12.82 3.56
C ILE A 206 -1.01 14.12 2.75
N ASN A 207 -0.26 14.15 1.64
CA ASN A 207 -0.19 15.34 0.79
C ASN A 207 -1.57 15.66 0.18
N GLN A 208 -2.29 14.66 -0.34
CA GLN A 208 -3.65 14.83 -0.86
C GLN A 208 -4.60 15.40 0.21
N ARG A 209 -4.55 14.85 1.43
CA ARG A 209 -5.39 15.29 2.55
C ARG A 209 -5.09 16.73 3.00
N ILE A 210 -3.82 17.11 3.03
CA ILE A 210 -3.42 18.48 3.36
C ILE A 210 -3.92 19.45 2.29
N GLN A 211 -3.73 19.12 1.01
CA GLN A 211 -4.20 19.97 -0.09
C GLN A 211 -5.73 20.08 -0.11
N SER A 212 -6.47 19.01 0.16
CA SER A 212 -7.94 19.08 0.20
C SER A 212 -8.45 19.91 1.38
N SER A 213 -7.84 19.78 2.56
CA SER A 213 -8.24 20.53 3.76
C SER A 213 -7.95 22.03 3.67
N ILE A 214 -6.96 22.46 2.89
CA ILE A 214 -6.58 23.88 2.78
C ILE A 214 -7.46 24.62 1.76
N THR A 215 -8.07 23.91 0.81
CA THR A 215 -8.44 24.54 -0.48
C THR A 215 -9.92 24.45 -0.86
N ARG A 216 -10.80 23.84 -0.04
CA ARG A 216 -12.18 23.56 -0.50
C ARG A 216 -13.25 24.02 0.50
N GLU A 217 -13.90 25.15 0.19
CA GLU A 217 -15.22 25.49 0.74
C GLU A 217 -16.27 24.51 0.20
N PHE A 218 -17.33 24.26 0.97
CA PHE A 218 -18.39 23.36 0.56
C PHE A 218 -19.12 23.90 -0.68
N THR A 219 -19.09 23.15 -1.78
CA THR A 219 -19.65 23.54 -3.06
C THR A 219 -21.06 22.98 -3.23
N ARG A 220 -22.06 23.87 -3.37
CA ARG A 220 -23.42 23.49 -3.76
C ARG A 220 -23.54 23.39 -5.28
N LEU A 221 -23.94 22.23 -5.77
CA LEU A 221 -24.15 21.99 -7.20
C LEU A 221 -25.55 22.43 -7.63
N ALA A 222 -26.56 22.11 -6.82
CA ALA A 222 -27.94 22.44 -7.13
C ALA A 222 -28.31 23.84 -6.59
N LYS A 223 -28.27 24.84 -7.49
CA LYS A 223 -28.71 26.21 -7.17
C LYS A 223 -30.20 26.27 -6.85
N THR A 224 -31.01 25.46 -7.51
CA THR A 224 -32.46 25.40 -7.31
C THR A 224 -32.91 23.96 -7.32
N VAL A 225 -33.67 23.57 -6.29
CA VAL A 225 -34.31 22.26 -6.18
C VAL A 225 -35.81 22.52 -6.26
N THR A 226 -36.50 21.86 -7.20
CA THR A 226 -37.96 21.97 -7.31
C THR A 226 -38.56 20.78 -6.58
N PRO A 227 -39.33 20.99 -5.50
CA PRO A 227 -39.95 19.89 -4.79
C PRO A 227 -40.91 19.14 -5.71
N ALA A 228 -40.92 17.81 -5.59
CA ALA A 228 -41.82 16.99 -6.39
C ALA A 228 -43.28 17.39 -6.11
N VAL A 229 -44.07 17.55 -7.18
CA VAL A 229 -45.51 17.79 -7.05
C VAL A 229 -46.12 16.62 -6.27
N PRO A 230 -46.81 16.85 -5.14
CA PRO A 230 -47.40 15.79 -4.35
C PRO A 230 -48.39 14.99 -5.22
N GLY A 231 -48.08 13.72 -5.47
CA GLY A 231 -49.02 12.81 -6.12
C GLY A 231 -50.16 12.43 -5.17
N LYS A 232 -51.20 11.75 -5.69
CA LYS A 232 -52.30 11.21 -4.87
C LYS A 232 -51.85 10.25 -3.77
N HIS A 233 -50.69 9.61 -3.91
CA HIS A 233 -50.11 8.69 -2.95
C HIS A 233 -48.64 9.04 -2.68
N PRO A 234 -48.16 8.87 -1.43
CA PRO A 234 -46.75 9.04 -1.11
C PRO A 234 -45.90 8.00 -1.86
N ARG A 235 -44.70 8.40 -2.31
CA ARG A 235 -43.74 7.51 -2.97
C ARG A 235 -42.67 7.12 -1.95
N LEU A 236 -42.50 5.81 -1.75
CA LEU A 236 -41.43 5.26 -0.91
C LEU A 236 -40.41 4.54 -1.81
N VAL A 237 -39.14 4.91 -1.68
CA VAL A 237 -38.02 4.26 -2.35
C VAL A 237 -37.07 3.73 -1.28
N ILE A 238 -36.68 2.46 -1.41
CA ILE A 238 -35.68 1.83 -0.56
C ILE A 238 -34.47 1.52 -1.43
N LEU A 239 -33.33 2.12 -1.10
CA LEU A 239 -32.05 1.82 -1.73
C LEU A 239 -31.25 0.89 -0.84
N VAL A 240 -30.96 -0.32 -1.33
CA VAL A 240 -30.09 -1.28 -0.64
C VAL A 240 -28.69 -1.17 -1.22
N VAL A 241 -27.75 -0.64 -0.44
CA VAL A 241 -26.33 -0.59 -0.80
C VAL A 241 -25.68 -1.89 -0.34
N GLY A 242 -25.34 -2.76 -1.29
CA GLY A 242 -24.68 -4.04 -1.00
C GLY A 242 -23.20 -3.87 -0.66
N GLU A 243 -22.60 -4.92 -0.10
CA GLU A 243 -21.18 -4.98 0.24
C GLU A 243 -20.56 -6.25 -0.39
N THR A 244 -19.46 -6.10 -1.12
CA THR A 244 -18.64 -7.17 -1.72
C THR A 244 -19.34 -8.19 -2.65
N VAL A 245 -20.66 -8.09 -2.91
CA VAL A 245 -21.41 -8.97 -3.83
C VAL A 245 -20.96 -8.76 -5.28
N ARG A 246 -20.79 -9.86 -6.02
CA ARG A 246 -20.36 -9.86 -7.42
C ARG A 246 -21.40 -10.47 -8.36
N THR A 247 -21.51 -9.90 -9.55
CA THR A 247 -22.50 -10.31 -10.57
C THR A 247 -22.35 -11.75 -11.04
N ASP A 248 -21.11 -12.26 -11.11
CA ASP A 248 -20.78 -13.61 -11.59
C ASP A 248 -21.27 -14.74 -10.67
N HIS A 249 -21.60 -14.42 -9.41
CA HIS A 249 -22.13 -15.35 -8.41
C HIS A 249 -23.63 -15.12 -8.11
N PHE A 250 -24.31 -14.33 -8.93
CA PHE A 250 -25.73 -14.02 -8.77
C PHE A 250 -26.57 -14.98 -9.63
N SER A 251 -27.42 -15.84 -9.03
CA SER A 251 -28.18 -16.85 -9.81
C SER A 251 -29.17 -16.25 -10.80
N LEU A 252 -29.75 -15.09 -10.47
CA LEU A 252 -30.55 -14.29 -11.41
C LEU A 252 -29.79 -13.84 -12.67
N ASN A 253 -28.45 -13.88 -12.65
CA ASN A 253 -27.59 -13.54 -13.77
C ASN A 253 -26.99 -14.79 -14.46
N GLY A 254 -27.45 -15.99 -14.12
CA GLY A 254 -27.02 -17.25 -14.74
C GLY A 254 -25.95 -18.03 -14.00
N TYR A 255 -25.66 -17.70 -12.73
CA TYR A 255 -24.77 -18.51 -11.90
C TYR A 255 -25.37 -19.89 -11.62
N LYS A 256 -24.55 -20.95 -11.68
CA LYS A 256 -25.00 -22.35 -11.63
C LYS A 256 -25.68 -22.74 -10.31
N ARG A 257 -25.30 -22.10 -9.21
CA ARG A 257 -25.88 -22.36 -7.88
C ARG A 257 -26.97 -21.33 -7.61
N GLU A 258 -28.09 -21.78 -7.06
CA GLU A 258 -29.20 -20.90 -6.64
C GLU A 258 -28.83 -20.04 -5.42
N THR A 259 -28.21 -18.88 -5.67
CA THR A 259 -27.78 -17.91 -4.65
C THR A 259 -28.85 -16.86 -4.34
N THR A 260 -29.83 -16.66 -5.21
CA THR A 260 -30.92 -15.69 -5.04
C THR A 260 -32.34 -16.31 -5.14
N PRO A 261 -32.63 -17.42 -4.41
CA PRO A 261 -33.85 -18.20 -4.60
C PRO A 261 -35.14 -17.47 -4.18
N LEU A 262 -35.05 -16.51 -3.26
CA LEU A 262 -36.21 -15.71 -2.84
C LEU A 262 -36.53 -14.62 -3.88
N LEU A 263 -35.51 -13.92 -4.37
CA LEU A 263 -35.69 -12.89 -5.41
C LEU A 263 -36.20 -13.49 -6.72
N ALA A 264 -35.80 -14.72 -7.07
CA ALA A 264 -36.31 -15.43 -8.26
C ALA A 264 -37.83 -15.70 -8.23
N LYS A 265 -38.46 -15.64 -7.05
CA LYS A 265 -39.92 -15.81 -6.91
C LYS A 265 -40.69 -14.50 -7.08
N GLU A 266 -40.00 -13.35 -7.09
CA GLU A 266 -40.63 -12.05 -7.18
C GLU A 266 -41.03 -11.74 -8.63
N PRO A 267 -42.32 -11.55 -8.95
CA PRO A 267 -42.81 -11.51 -10.33
C PRO A 267 -42.38 -10.25 -11.11
N ARG A 268 -41.87 -9.23 -10.41
CA ARG A 268 -41.47 -7.94 -11.00
C ARG A 268 -40.01 -7.59 -10.72
N VAL A 269 -39.19 -8.57 -10.35
CA VAL A 269 -37.75 -8.33 -10.18
C VAL A 269 -37.11 -8.09 -11.54
N ILE A 270 -36.27 -7.06 -11.63
CA ILE A 270 -35.44 -6.78 -12.80
C ILE A 270 -33.99 -6.94 -12.36
N SER A 271 -33.25 -7.82 -13.05
CA SER A 271 -31.83 -8.06 -12.79
C SER A 271 -30.99 -7.44 -13.91
N TYR A 272 -29.94 -6.72 -13.55
CA TYR A 272 -29.02 -6.08 -14.49
C TYR A 272 -27.68 -6.85 -14.50
N PRO A 273 -27.44 -7.74 -15.48
CA PRO A 273 -26.27 -8.62 -15.45
C PRO A 273 -24.96 -7.89 -15.77
N ARG A 274 -25.04 -6.75 -16.47
CA ARG A 274 -23.89 -5.96 -16.93
C ARG A 274 -23.85 -4.61 -16.23
N VAL A 275 -23.37 -4.62 -15.00
CA VAL A 275 -23.12 -3.42 -14.20
C VAL A 275 -21.68 -3.43 -13.71
N SER A 276 -21.11 -2.25 -13.49
CA SER A 276 -19.74 -2.08 -12.98
C SER A 276 -19.74 -1.04 -11.88
N SER A 277 -18.96 -1.28 -10.84
CA SER A 277 -18.78 -0.34 -9.73
C SER A 277 -17.91 0.85 -10.14
N CYS A 278 -18.02 1.95 -9.39
CA CYS A 278 -17.12 3.09 -9.55
C CYS A 278 -15.69 2.74 -9.12
N GLY A 279 -15.54 2.10 -7.97
CA GLY A 279 -14.25 1.60 -7.46
C GLY A 279 -14.32 0.14 -7.01
N THR A 280 -13.26 -0.32 -6.35
CA THR A 280 -13.15 -1.68 -5.81
C THR A 280 -13.09 -1.71 -4.28
N SER A 281 -13.28 -0.55 -3.63
CA SER A 281 -13.45 -0.44 -2.18
C SER A 281 -14.67 0.39 -1.83
N THR A 282 -15.21 0.17 -0.62
CA THR A 282 -16.35 0.91 -0.07
C THR A 282 -16.04 2.40 0.05
N ALA A 283 -14.82 2.75 0.51
CA ALA A 283 -14.33 4.12 0.66
C ALA A 283 -14.34 4.96 -0.65
N ILE A 284 -14.26 4.30 -1.81
CA ILE A 284 -14.33 4.96 -3.12
C ILE A 284 -15.72 4.82 -3.71
N SER A 285 -16.30 3.62 -3.68
CA SER A 285 -17.53 3.31 -4.42
C SER A 285 -18.76 3.96 -3.82
N VAL A 286 -18.84 4.04 -2.48
CA VAL A 286 -20.00 4.63 -1.80
C VAL A 286 -20.06 6.15 -2.03
N PRO A 287 -18.99 6.93 -1.80
CA PRO A 287 -19.05 8.36 -2.13
C PRO A 287 -19.33 8.61 -3.62
N CYS A 288 -18.68 7.84 -4.52
CA CYS A 288 -18.86 8.01 -5.95
C CYS A 288 -20.27 7.69 -6.45
N MET A 289 -20.97 6.68 -5.90
CA MET A 289 -22.34 6.36 -6.34
C MET A 289 -23.36 7.46 -6.01
N PHE A 290 -23.06 8.31 -5.02
CA PHE A 290 -23.90 9.43 -4.61
C PHE A 290 -23.40 10.78 -5.13
N ALA A 291 -22.18 10.81 -5.68
CA ALA A 291 -21.59 11.99 -6.29
C ALA A 291 -22.34 12.36 -7.59
N TYR A 292 -22.18 13.61 -8.01
CA TYR A 292 -22.74 14.06 -9.30
C TYR A 292 -21.80 13.67 -10.45
N GLU A 293 -20.51 13.63 -10.18
CA GLU A 293 -19.46 13.23 -11.10
C GLU A 293 -19.57 11.74 -11.46
N GLY A 294 -19.31 11.42 -12.73
CA GLY A 294 -19.16 10.04 -13.17
C GLY A 294 -17.85 9.44 -12.68
N ARG A 295 -17.72 8.11 -12.81
CA ARG A 295 -16.53 7.35 -12.39
C ARG A 295 -15.20 7.93 -12.89
N GLU A 296 -15.15 8.47 -14.11
CA GLU A 296 -13.91 8.97 -14.72
C GLU A 296 -13.42 10.29 -14.09
N ASP A 297 -14.35 11.13 -13.62
CA ASP A 297 -14.06 12.47 -13.07
C ASP A 297 -14.13 12.50 -11.53
N PHE A 298 -14.39 11.36 -10.90
CA PHE A 298 -14.58 11.28 -9.46
C PHE A 298 -13.25 11.51 -8.70
N ASP A 299 -13.20 12.62 -7.94
CA ASP A 299 -12.14 12.89 -6.96
C ASP A 299 -12.70 12.67 -5.54
N PRO A 300 -12.23 11.64 -4.80
CA PRO A 300 -12.73 11.35 -3.45
C PRO A 300 -12.51 12.49 -2.48
N ASP A 301 -11.45 13.28 -2.64
CA ASP A 301 -11.18 14.41 -1.76
C ASP A 301 -12.02 15.64 -2.13
N ALA A 302 -12.53 15.73 -3.37
CA ALA A 302 -13.45 16.78 -3.79
C ALA A 302 -14.87 16.46 -3.32
N ALA A 303 -15.27 15.20 -3.46
CA ALA A 303 -16.59 14.73 -3.08
C ALA A 303 -16.92 14.96 -1.60
N GLU A 304 -15.92 14.95 -0.70
CA GLU A 304 -16.11 15.31 0.72
C GLU A 304 -16.58 16.76 0.93
N HIS A 305 -16.38 17.64 -0.06
CA HIS A 305 -16.67 19.07 0.00
C HIS A 305 -17.71 19.50 -1.04
N THR A 306 -18.44 18.56 -1.64
CA THR A 306 -19.43 18.85 -2.69
C THR A 306 -20.77 18.24 -2.33
N GLU A 307 -21.85 18.96 -2.65
CA GLU A 307 -23.21 18.49 -2.47
C GLU A 307 -23.48 17.20 -3.26
N ASN A 308 -23.98 16.17 -2.58
CA ASN A 308 -24.31 14.88 -3.19
C ASN A 308 -25.82 14.74 -3.46
N ILE A 309 -26.23 13.63 -4.10
CA ILE A 309 -27.64 13.41 -4.46
C ILE A 309 -28.58 13.33 -3.24
N LEU A 310 -28.12 12.82 -2.10
CA LEU A 310 -28.93 12.73 -0.88
C LEU A 310 -29.15 14.11 -0.26
N ASP A 311 -28.13 14.99 -0.33
CA ASP A 311 -28.26 16.38 0.11
C ASP A 311 -29.32 17.12 -0.73
N ILE A 312 -29.33 16.89 -2.05
CA ILE A 312 -30.30 17.47 -2.97
C ILE A 312 -31.71 16.93 -2.69
N LEU A 313 -31.85 15.62 -2.46
CA LEU A 313 -33.15 14.99 -2.20
C LEU A 313 -33.76 15.39 -0.85
N ASN A 314 -32.94 15.78 0.11
CA ASN A 314 -33.37 16.23 1.44
C ASN A 314 -33.81 17.71 1.46
N ARG A 315 -33.46 18.49 0.43
CA ARG A 315 -33.80 19.92 0.29
C ARG A 315 -35.15 20.12 -0.38
#